data_AF-A0A1I2E862-F1
#
_entry.id   AF-A0A1I2E862-F1
#
_cell.length_a   1.000
_cell.length_b   1.000
_cell.length_c   1.000
_cell.angle_alpha   90.00
_cell.angle_beta   90.00
_cell.angle_gamma   90.00
#
_symmetry.space_group_name_H-M   'P 1'
#
loop_
_entity.id
_entity.type
_entity.pdbx_description
1 polymer ?
#
loop_
_entity_poly.entity_id
_entity_poly.type
_entity_poly.pdbx_seq_one_letter_code
_entity_poly.pdbx_strand_id
1 'polypeptide(L)'
;MSVVNPARIKGFAQGELARNKTDRADATLLARFCAAMHPGFWTPPPVAWRELRGWIDRLQALKEMHQQESNCMEAHLASGQTHLVQDVQSIWTGLTNRLKS
;
A
#
# COMPACT_ATOMS: atom_id res chain seq x y z
N MET A 1 0.51 -21.48 -3.16
CA MET A 1 1.23 -20.41 -2.44
C MET A 1 0.49 -20.11 -1.15
N SER A 2 1.17 -19.93 -0.02
CA SER A 2 0.55 -19.59 1.28
C SER A 2 0.82 -18.11 1.62
N VAL A 3 -0.11 -17.45 2.30
CA VAL A 3 0.11 -16.12 2.87
C VAL A 3 0.23 -16.27 4.38
N VAL A 4 1.40 -15.92 4.89
CA VAL A 4 1.74 -16.07 6.30
C VAL A 4 2.06 -14.71 6.89
N ASN A 5 1.56 -14.43 8.09
CA ASN A 5 1.91 -13.21 8.82
C ASN A 5 3.45 -13.08 8.93
N PRO A 6 4.05 -11.99 8.42
CA PRO A 6 5.51 -11.77 8.47
C PRO A 6 6.10 -11.85 9.88
N ALA A 7 5.33 -11.50 10.92
CA ALA A 7 5.76 -11.61 12.32
C ALA A 7 6.09 -13.07 12.71
N ARG A 8 5.36 -14.05 12.16
CA ARG A 8 5.62 -15.48 12.42
C ARG A 8 6.93 -15.93 11.80
N ILE A 9 7.23 -15.47 10.59
CA ILE A 9 8.49 -15.75 9.90
C ILE A 9 9.65 -15.08 10.67
N LYS A 10 9.45 -13.85 11.15
CA LYS A 10 10.44 -13.13 11.96
C LYS A 10 10.75 -13.86 13.27
N GLY A 11 9.73 -14.34 13.99
CA GLY A 11 9.93 -15.13 15.21
C GLY A 11 10.68 -16.44 14.95
N PHE A 12 10.35 -17.13 13.85
CA PHE A 12 11.07 -18.34 13.44
C PHE A 12 12.55 -18.05 13.13
N ALA A 13 12.83 -16.97 12.40
CA ALA A 13 14.20 -16.52 12.11
C ALA A 13 15.01 -16.22 13.38
N GLN A 14 14.38 -15.60 14.38
CA GLN A 14 15.00 -15.29 15.66
C GLN A 14 15.34 -16.58 16.44
N GLY A 15 14.43 -17.56 16.47
CA GLY A 15 14.70 -18.88 17.07
C GLY A 15 15.84 -19.63 16.38
N GLU A 16 16.00 -19.42 15.07
CA GLU A 16 17.09 -19.99 14.25
C GLU A 16 18.39 -19.18 14.29
N LEU A 17 18.45 -18.08 15.07
CA LEU A 17 19.59 -17.17 15.14
C LEU A 17 20.05 -16.66 13.76
N ALA A 18 19.12 -16.51 12.81
CA ALA A 18 19.41 -15.97 11.49
C ALA A 18 19.68 -14.46 11.60
N ARG A 19 20.96 -14.07 11.59
CA ARG A 19 21.41 -12.67 11.79
C ARG A 19 21.63 -11.88 10.49
N ASN A 20 21.88 -12.57 9.37
CA ASN A 20 22.22 -11.94 8.10
C ASN A 20 21.04 -11.96 7.13
N LYS A 21 20.66 -10.78 6.62
CA LYS A 21 19.60 -10.62 5.63
C LYS A 21 20.22 -10.62 4.23
N THR A 22 20.08 -11.74 3.52
CA THR A 22 20.39 -11.84 2.08
C THR A 22 19.28 -12.63 1.40
N ASP A 23 19.01 -12.39 0.12
CA ASP A 23 17.94 -13.09 -0.60
C ASP A 23 18.08 -14.62 -0.53
N ARG A 24 19.33 -15.11 -0.57
CA ARG A 24 19.63 -16.54 -0.43
C ARG A 24 19.30 -17.06 0.97
N ALA A 25 19.68 -16.32 2.02
CA ALA A 25 19.38 -16.69 3.40
C ALA A 25 17.86 -16.66 3.66
N ASP A 26 17.15 -15.68 3.10
CA ASP A 26 15.69 -15.57 3.20
C ASP A 26 14.97 -16.71 2.49
N ALA A 27 15.38 -17.06 1.27
CA ALA A 27 14.81 -18.19 0.55
C ALA A 27 14.97 -19.49 1.35
N THR A 28 16.14 -19.69 1.96
CA THR A 28 16.45 -20.86 2.79
C THR A 28 15.60 -20.88 4.06
N LEU A 29 15.49 -19.73 4.73
CA LEU A 29 14.65 -19.56 5.92
C LEU A 29 13.17 -19.86 5.61
N LEU A 30 12.64 -19.33 4.50
CA LEU A 30 11.26 -19.56 4.08
C LEU A 30 11.00 -21.03 3.73
N ALA A 31 11.93 -21.70 3.03
CA ALA A 31 11.81 -23.12 2.73
C ALA A 31 11.75 -23.96 4.01
N ARG A 32 12.65 -23.70 4.97
CA ARG A 32 12.66 -24.37 6.28
C ARG A 32 11.40 -24.08 7.09
N PHE A 33 10.95 -22.83 7.09
CA PHE A 33 9.68 -22.45 7.74
C PHE A 33 8.51 -23.23 7.14
N CYS A 34 8.40 -23.32 5.81
CA CYS A 34 7.33 -24.07 5.14
C CYS A 34 7.40 -25.57 5.45
N ALA A 35 8.61 -26.15 5.46
CA ALA A 35 8.82 -27.55 5.81
C ALA A 35 8.48 -27.85 7.28
N ALA A 36 8.70 -26.92 8.19
CA ALA A 36 8.38 -27.10 9.61
C ALA A 36 6.88 -26.85 9.89
N MET A 37 6.34 -25.73 9.40
CA MET A 37 5.03 -25.22 9.79
C MET A 37 3.89 -25.64 8.87
N HIS A 38 4.19 -26.19 7.70
CA HIS A 38 3.21 -26.65 6.70
C HIS A 38 2.05 -25.65 6.52
N PRO A 39 2.35 -24.36 6.20
CA PRO A 39 1.32 -23.33 6.21
C PRO A 39 0.28 -23.64 5.13
N GLY A 40 -1.00 -23.51 5.49
CA GLY A 40 -2.12 -23.81 4.60
C GLY A 40 -2.08 -22.98 3.32
N PHE A 41 -2.64 -23.51 2.24
CA PHE A 41 -2.75 -22.78 0.98
C PHE A 41 -3.54 -21.49 1.18
N TRP A 42 -3.09 -20.44 0.50
CA TRP A 42 -3.84 -19.20 0.48
C TRP A 42 -5.12 -19.39 -0.32
N THR A 43 -6.24 -19.00 0.29
CA THR A 43 -7.53 -18.87 -0.37
C THR A 43 -7.86 -17.39 -0.49
N PRO A 44 -8.34 -16.93 -1.66
CA PRO A 44 -8.72 -15.53 -1.83
C PRO A 44 -9.87 -15.17 -0.87
N PRO A 45 -9.89 -13.94 -0.34
CA PRO A 45 -11.05 -13.44 0.41
C PRO A 45 -12.32 -13.49 -0.44
N PRO A 46 -13.52 -13.59 0.15
CA PRO A 46 -14.79 -13.60 -0.58
C PRO A 46 -14.98 -12.41 -1.53
N VAL A 47 -15.80 -12.57 -2.58
CA VAL A 47 -16.07 -11.51 -3.58
C VAL A 47 -16.51 -10.20 -2.93
N ALA A 48 -17.51 -10.26 -2.04
CA ALA A 48 -18.03 -9.09 -1.33
C ALA A 48 -16.94 -8.35 -0.52
N TRP A 49 -15.97 -9.08 0.05
CA TRP A 49 -14.84 -8.46 0.73
C TRP A 49 -13.95 -7.68 -0.25
N ARG A 50 -13.66 -8.26 -1.42
CA ARG A 50 -12.81 -7.63 -2.44
C ARG A 50 -13.48 -6.40 -3.02
N GLU A 51 -14.80 -6.44 -3.22
CA GLU A 51 -15.59 -5.29 -3.67
C GLU A 51 -15.51 -4.15 -2.66
N LEU A 52 -15.80 -4.42 -1.39
CA LEU A 52 -15.67 -3.42 -0.32
C LEU A 52 -14.25 -2.85 -0.24
N ARG A 53 -13.23 -3.72 -0.34
CA ARG A 53 -11.83 -3.29 -0.35
C ARG A 53 -11.53 -2.37 -1.53
N GLY A 54 -12.02 -2.70 -2.73
CA GLY A 54 -11.87 -1.87 -3.92
C GLY A 54 -12.47 -0.47 -3.75
N TRP A 55 -13.64 -0.35 -3.11
CA TRP A 55 -14.24 0.94 -2.79
C TRP A 55 -13.40 1.74 -1.78
N ILE A 56 -12.89 1.09 -0.75
CA ILE A 56 -12.00 1.72 0.24
C ILE A 56 -10.72 2.23 -0.44
N ASP A 57 -10.08 1.38 -1.23
CA ASP A 57 -8.84 1.72 -1.93
C ASP A 57 -9.08 2.88 -2.92
N ARG A 58 -10.22 2.88 -3.62
CA ARG A 58 -10.62 4.00 -4.49
C ARG A 58 -10.82 5.30 -3.71
N LEU A 59 -11.46 5.25 -2.56
CA LEU A 59 -11.65 6.42 -1.70
C LEU A 59 -10.30 6.97 -1.20
N GLN A 60 -9.37 6.10 -0.81
CA GLN A 60 -8.03 6.53 -0.40
C GLN A 60 -7.28 7.19 -1.55
N ALA A 61 -7.29 6.59 -2.74
CA ALA A 61 -6.67 7.18 -3.92
C ALA A 61 -7.24 8.58 -4.25
N LEU A 62 -8.55 8.79 -4.11
CA LEU A 62 -9.17 10.11 -4.30
C LEU A 62 -8.68 11.14 -3.27
N LYS A 63 -8.52 10.74 -2.01
CA LYS A 63 -7.97 11.61 -0.95
C LYS A 63 -6.50 11.95 -1.19
N GLU A 64 -5.71 10.97 -1.60
CA GLU A 64 -4.29 11.16 -1.93
C GLU A 64 -4.12 12.12 -3.09
N MET A 65 -4.87 11.95 -4.19
CA MET A 65 -4.86 12.88 -5.32
C MET A 65 -5.28 14.29 -4.88
N HIS A 66 -6.33 14.41 -4.06
CA HIS A 66 -6.76 15.72 -3.55
C HIS A 66 -5.66 16.42 -2.74
N GLN A 67 -4.95 15.68 -1.87
CA GLN A 67 -3.83 16.22 -1.12
C GLN A 67 -2.66 16.57 -2.04
N GLN A 68 -2.36 15.74 -3.04
CA GLN A 68 -1.31 15.99 -4.01
C GLN A 68 -1.55 17.28 -4.80
N GLU A 69 -2.77 17.49 -5.30
CA GLU A 69 -3.12 18.73 -6.01
C GLU A 69 -3.02 19.96 -5.09
N SER A 70 -3.39 19.84 -3.81
CA SER A 70 -3.19 20.92 -2.82
C SER A 70 -1.71 21.28 -2.69
N ASN A 71 -0.84 20.28 -2.50
CA ASN A 71 0.59 20.48 -2.38
C ASN A 71 1.20 21.07 -3.67
N CYS A 72 0.72 20.61 -4.83
CA CYS A 72 1.13 21.08 -6.15
C CYS A 72 0.79 22.58 -6.33
N MET A 73 -0.42 22.98 -5.94
CA MET A 73 -0.86 24.36 -5.96
C MET A 73 0.03 25.25 -5.10
N GLU A 74 0.35 24.83 -3.87
CA GLU A 74 1.28 25.54 -2.98
C GLU A 74 2.67 25.70 -3.60
N ALA A 75 3.19 24.67 -4.26
CA ALA A 75 4.49 24.72 -4.94
C ALA A 75 4.49 25.68 -6.14
N HIS A 76 3.43 25.69 -6.94
CA HIS A 76 3.29 26.61 -8.07
C HIS A 76 3.10 28.06 -7.60
N LEU A 77 2.36 28.29 -6.52
CA LEU A 77 2.23 29.59 -5.87
C LEU A 77 3.59 30.12 -5.40
N ALA A 78 4.37 29.28 -4.71
CA ALA A 78 5.71 29.64 -4.26
C ALA A 78 6.67 29.95 -5.43
N SER A 79 6.46 29.30 -6.58
CA SER A 79 7.25 29.50 -7.80
C SER A 79 6.75 30.65 -8.69
N GLY A 80 5.65 31.33 -8.32
CA GLY A 80 5.07 32.42 -9.10
C GLY A 80 4.38 31.99 -10.41
N GLN A 81 4.02 30.71 -10.55
CA GLN A 81 3.47 30.13 -11.78
C GLN A 81 1.93 30.21 -11.81
N THR A 82 1.38 31.42 -11.97
CA THR A 82 -0.06 31.70 -11.80
C THR A 82 -0.99 30.91 -12.71
N HIS A 83 -0.61 30.62 -13.96
CA HIS A 83 -1.46 29.82 -14.86
C HIS A 83 -1.61 28.37 -14.38
N LEU A 84 -0.52 27.76 -13.90
CA LEU A 84 -0.54 26.39 -13.39
C LEU A 84 -1.34 26.27 -12.10
N VAL A 85 -1.38 27.32 -11.28
CA VAL A 85 -2.24 27.39 -10.09
C VAL A 85 -3.72 27.28 -10.48
N GLN A 86 -4.17 27.97 -11.53
CA GLN A 86 -5.56 27.93 -12.00
C GLN A 86 -5.95 26.54 -12.52
N ASP A 87 -5.04 25.93 -13.29
CA ASP A 87 -5.23 24.57 -13.82
C ASP A 87 -5.39 23.56 -12.67
N VAL A 88 -4.47 23.56 -11.71
CA VAL A 88 -4.49 22.67 -10.52
C VAL A 88 -5.72 22.92 -9.65
N GLN A 89 -6.14 24.17 -9.46
CA GLN A 89 -7.34 24.52 -8.70
C GLN A 89 -8.62 23.91 -9.30
N SER A 90 -8.71 23.82 -10.64
CA SER A 90 -9.85 23.20 -11.32
C SER A 90 -9.96 21.70 -11.00
N ILE A 91 -8.83 20.98 -11.02
CA ILE A 91 -8.75 19.55 -10.73
C ILE A 91 -9.08 19.31 -9.25
N TRP A 92 -8.47 20.09 -8.36
CA TRP A 92 -8.72 20.02 -6.92
C TRP A 92 -10.22 20.20 -6.59
N THR A 93 -10.88 21.18 -7.20
CA THR A 93 -12.32 21.41 -7.03
C THR A 93 -13.15 20.21 -7.48
N GLY A 94 -12.78 19.61 -8.62
CA GLY A 94 -13.43 18.40 -9.12
C GLY A 94 -13.29 17.20 -8.17
N LEU A 95 -12.11 17.02 -7.56
CA LEU A 95 -11.87 15.97 -6.57
C LEU A 95 -12.67 16.22 -5.28
N THR A 96 -12.75 17.47 -4.82
CA THR A 96 -13.54 17.86 -3.64
C THR A 96 -15.01 17.52 -3.80
N ASN A 97 -15.60 17.76 -4.98
CA ASN A 97 -17.00 17.42 -5.24
C ASN A 97 -17.23 15.90 -5.24
N ARG A 98 -16.28 15.13 -5.79
CA ARG A 98 -16.35 13.65 -5.79
C ARG A 98 -16.21 13.05 -4.40
N LEU A 99 -15.49 13.69 -3.49
CA LEU A 99 -15.33 13.24 -2.09
C LEU A 99 -16.53 13.57 -1.20
N LYS A 100 -17.38 14.53 -1.59
CA LYS A 100 -18.59 14.95 -0.85
C LYS A 100 -19.87 14.21 -1.26
N SER A 101 -19.84 13.48 -2.38
CA SER A 101 -20.95 12.65 -2.89
C SER A 101 -20.91 11.25 -2.32
#